data_AF-A0A3P9HK75-F1
#
_entry.id   AF-A0A3P9HK75-F1
#
_cell.length_a   1.000
_cell.length_b   1.000
_cell.length_c   1.000
_cell.angle_alpha   90.00
_cell.angle_beta   90.00
_cell.angle_gamma   90.00
#
_symmetry.space_group_name_H-M   'P 1'
#
loop_
_entity.id
_entity.type
_entity.pdbx_description
1 polymer ?
#
loop_
_entity_poly.entity_id
_entity_poly.type
_entity_poly.pdbx_seq_one_letter_code
_entity_poly.pdbx_strand_id
1 'polypeptide(L)'
;MNYFCKVLIKKCFFKTCFCIIWMMKGYNGILLAVFVAMVMLGWGCEGLWESVNRWMTGCSGRLTPHQQSRPQLRGKFPINSCRSKTLKKKSIQLLLFKCFLQVACTNWKRTLIALNHDEPYPDPMSFKSNLVHRFDRFKLLTQFPMPERKHYTKFLFVRDPFVRLISAYRDKMQKYDQYFYDGYVRVILQRFTNQRNLTVNYNVARKKGLRPSFYNFIQYIVDPRTQTYAFEPHWSQMYRLCHPCLIEYDFVGHQESLQEDAQELLKMVKLENDIKFPPSSENMTSPDSVMDWFQSVPLQDRRKLYKIYEEDFQLFGYRRPTELLDD
;
A
#
# COMPACT_ATOMS: atom_id res chain seq x y z
N MET A 1 13.30 10.55 8.19
CA MET A 1 13.57 10.06 6.82
C MET A 1 14.66 8.98 6.89
N ASN A 2 14.26 7.70 6.93
CA ASN A 2 15.16 6.59 7.28
C ASN A 2 16.26 6.36 6.24
N TYR A 3 17.47 6.05 6.73
CA TYR A 3 18.69 5.77 5.97
C TYR A 3 18.49 4.75 4.83
N PHE A 4 17.50 3.86 4.98
CA PHE A 4 17.12 2.84 4.02
C PHE A 4 16.51 3.40 2.71
N CYS A 5 15.71 4.48 2.77
CA CYS A 5 15.16 5.13 1.57
C CYS A 5 16.27 5.75 0.71
N LYS A 6 17.33 6.29 1.33
CA LYS A 6 18.48 6.85 0.60
C LYS A 6 19.24 5.78 -0.19
N VAL A 7 19.33 4.55 0.33
CA VAL A 7 20.01 3.42 -0.33
C VAL A 7 19.20 2.89 -1.52
N LEU A 8 17.87 2.83 -1.40
CA LEU A 8 16.97 2.40 -2.49
C LEU A 8 16.91 3.41 -3.64
N ILE A 9 16.88 4.71 -3.33
CA ILE A 9 16.93 5.79 -4.33
C ILE A 9 18.23 5.70 -5.15
N LYS A 10 19.38 5.45 -4.51
CA LYS A 10 20.66 5.24 -5.21
C LYS A 10 20.63 4.01 -6.13
N LYS A 11 19.99 2.91 -5.72
CA LYS A 11 19.86 1.69 -6.55
C LYS A 11 18.90 1.89 -7.74
N CYS A 12 17.83 2.67 -7.59
CA CYS A 12 16.96 3.03 -8.70
C CYS A 12 17.68 3.91 -9.72
N PHE A 13 18.42 4.93 -9.27
CA PHE A 13 19.13 5.85 -10.17
C PHE A 13 20.18 5.13 -11.04
N PHE A 14 20.94 4.20 -10.44
CA PHE A 14 21.92 3.40 -11.17
C PHE A 14 21.30 2.46 -12.22
N LYS A 15 20.13 1.88 -11.94
CA LYS A 15 19.43 1.02 -12.92
C LYS A 15 18.86 1.82 -14.09
N THR A 16 18.37 3.03 -13.85
CA THR A 16 17.84 3.90 -14.92
C THR A 16 18.93 4.36 -15.88
N CYS A 17 20.14 4.69 -15.38
CA CYS A 17 21.27 5.06 -16.23
C CYS A 17 21.76 3.90 -17.12
N PHE A 18 21.79 2.66 -16.61
CA PHE A 18 22.19 1.49 -17.41
C PHE A 18 21.19 1.14 -18.51
N CYS A 19 19.88 1.30 -18.27
CA CYS A 19 18.86 1.07 -19.29
C CYS A 19 18.94 2.07 -20.45
N ILE A 20 19.30 3.33 -20.18
CA ILE A 20 19.46 4.36 -21.22
C ILE A 20 20.69 4.05 -22.09
N ILE A 21 21.81 3.61 -21.48
CA ILE A 21 23.02 3.20 -22.21
C ILE A 21 22.76 1.98 -23.11
N TRP A 22 21.91 1.04 -22.68
CA TRP A 22 21.58 -0.14 -23.48
C TRP A 22 20.63 0.17 -24.64
N MET A 23 19.67 1.09 -24.46
CA MET A 23 18.75 1.51 -25.52
C MET A 23 19.42 2.33 -26.64
N MET A 24 20.58 2.93 -26.40
CA MET A 24 21.26 3.80 -27.38
C MET A 24 22.20 3.06 -28.36
N LYS A 25 22.29 1.73 -28.33
CA LYS A 25 23.13 0.94 -29.26
C LYS A 25 22.63 0.87 -30.72
N GLY A 26 21.61 1.65 -31.10
CA GLY A 26 21.00 1.62 -32.44
C GLY A 26 20.84 2.97 -33.13
N TYR A 27 21.38 4.07 -32.59
CA TYR A 27 21.19 5.41 -33.18
C TYR A 27 22.51 6.05 -33.62
N ASN A 28 22.47 6.65 -34.82
CA ASN A 28 23.56 7.29 -35.56
C ASN A 28 24.56 8.07 -34.70
N GLY A 29 25.86 7.92 -35.02
CA GLY A 29 27.03 8.39 -34.26
C GLY A 29 27.12 9.88 -33.92
N ILE A 30 26.21 10.71 -34.41
CA ILE A 30 26.13 12.14 -34.07
C ILE A 30 25.56 12.35 -32.65
N LEU A 31 24.61 11.53 -32.18
CA LEU A 31 24.08 11.65 -30.82
C LEU A 31 25.08 11.17 -29.75
N LEU A 32 25.88 10.15 -30.08
CA LEU A 32 26.93 9.66 -29.19
C LEU A 32 28.06 10.69 -29.05
N ALA A 33 28.40 11.39 -30.13
CA ALA A 33 29.39 12.47 -30.11
C ALA A 33 28.93 13.67 -29.26
N VAL A 34 27.65 14.04 -29.30
CA VAL A 34 27.11 15.11 -28.45
C VAL A 34 27.10 14.68 -26.97
N PHE A 35 26.73 13.43 -26.67
CA PHE A 35 26.71 12.95 -25.29
C PHE A 35 28.13 12.78 -24.71
N VAL A 36 29.07 12.28 -25.51
CA VAL A 36 30.49 12.20 -25.12
C VAL A 36 31.10 13.60 -25.02
N ALA A 37 30.74 14.56 -25.89
CA ALA A 37 31.18 15.94 -25.76
C ALA A 37 30.61 16.62 -24.50
N MET A 38 29.35 16.36 -24.13
CA MET A 38 28.77 16.88 -22.88
C MET A 38 29.41 16.28 -21.63
N VAL A 39 29.89 15.03 -21.70
CA VAL A 39 30.62 14.36 -20.60
C VAL A 39 32.10 14.76 -20.56
N MET A 40 32.73 15.04 -21.71
CA MET A 40 34.15 15.41 -21.81
C MET A 40 34.42 16.91 -21.65
N LEU A 41 33.44 17.79 -21.90
CA LEU A 41 33.57 19.25 -21.77
C LEU A 41 33.24 19.79 -20.37
N GLY A 42 33.16 18.93 -19.34
CA GLY A 42 33.29 19.38 -17.95
C GLY A 42 32.22 20.36 -17.46
N TRP A 43 30.97 20.25 -17.90
CA TRP A 43 29.85 20.90 -17.21
C TRP A 43 29.52 20.10 -15.95
N GLY A 44 30.40 20.26 -14.97
CA GLY A 44 30.39 19.58 -13.69
C GLY A 44 29.18 19.95 -12.85
N CYS A 45 28.57 18.93 -12.26
CA CYS A 45 27.69 19.00 -11.09
C CYS A 45 28.45 19.53 -9.85
N GLU A 46 29.05 20.71 -9.90
CA GLU A 46 29.61 21.38 -8.72
C GLU A 46 28.65 22.43 -8.13
N GLY A 47 27.73 23.00 -8.92
CA GLY A 47 26.69 23.89 -8.39
C GLY A 47 25.57 23.21 -7.59
N LEU A 48 25.34 21.90 -7.81
CA LEU A 48 24.33 21.12 -7.06
C LEU A 48 24.89 20.47 -5.80
N TRP A 49 26.22 20.34 -5.67
CA TRP A 49 26.86 19.73 -4.50
C TRP A 49 27.07 20.74 -3.38
N GLU A 50 27.41 22.00 -3.67
CA GLU A 50 27.56 23.04 -2.64
C GLU A 50 26.22 23.45 -1.99
N SER A 51 25.12 23.46 -2.74
CA SER A 51 23.78 23.71 -2.17
C SER A 51 23.29 22.57 -1.28
N VAL A 52 23.72 21.33 -1.55
CA VAL A 52 23.37 20.15 -0.76
C VAL A 52 24.27 20.01 0.48
N ASN A 53 25.56 20.35 0.37
CA ASN A 53 26.48 20.34 1.52
C ASN A 53 26.18 21.47 2.51
N ARG A 54 25.80 22.66 2.04
CA ARG A 54 25.39 23.80 2.91
C ARG A 54 24.09 23.51 3.67
N TRP A 55 23.29 22.53 3.22
CA TRP A 55 22.12 22.01 3.95
C TRP A 55 22.46 20.84 4.90
N MET A 56 23.57 20.12 4.65
CA MET A 56 23.98 18.94 5.44
C MET A 56 25.01 19.22 6.56
N THR A 57 25.63 20.39 6.64
CA THR A 57 26.59 20.76 7.71
C THR A 57 25.99 21.63 8.83
N GLY A 58 24.72 21.41 9.19
CA GLY A 58 24.01 22.13 10.26
C GLY A 58 23.85 21.37 11.60
N CYS A 59 24.41 20.17 11.74
CA CYS A 59 24.34 19.39 12.99
C CYS A 59 25.65 18.61 13.23
N SER A 60 26.70 19.30 13.66
CA SER A 60 27.91 18.68 14.21
C SER A 60 27.82 18.59 15.74
N GLY A 61 27.13 17.55 16.22
CA GLY A 61 27.20 17.10 17.61
C GLY A 61 27.91 15.75 17.68
N ARG A 62 29.08 15.71 18.32
CA ARG A 62 29.97 14.56 18.50
C ARG A 62 29.28 13.44 19.31
N LEU A 63 29.26 12.19 18.84
CA LEU A 63 28.79 11.02 19.60
C LEU A 63 29.98 10.11 19.92
N THR A 64 30.16 9.78 21.21
CA THR A 64 31.05 8.71 21.70
C THR A 64 30.24 7.42 21.93
N PRO A 65 30.86 6.23 21.84
CA PRO A 65 30.15 4.96 21.83
C PRO A 65 30.05 4.34 23.23
N HIS A 66 28.84 4.04 23.71
CA HIS A 66 28.61 2.87 24.55
C HIS A 66 27.11 2.53 24.74
N GLN A 67 26.86 1.23 24.90
CA GLN A 67 25.69 0.56 25.47
C GLN A 67 24.59 0.06 24.51
N GLN A 68 24.76 -1.23 24.18
CA GLN A 68 23.70 -2.20 23.94
C GLN A 68 22.84 -2.40 25.21
N SER A 69 21.50 -2.36 25.07
CA SER A 69 20.48 -3.30 25.63
C SER A 69 19.13 -2.64 26.00
N ARG A 70 18.02 -3.22 25.46
CA ARG A 70 16.56 -3.07 25.77
C ARG A 70 15.84 -1.74 25.44
N PRO A 71 14.48 -1.71 25.44
CA PRO A 71 13.48 -2.53 24.73
C PRO A 71 12.59 -1.67 23.79
N GLN A 72 11.64 -2.31 23.07
CA GLN A 72 10.68 -1.71 22.13
C GLN A 72 10.08 -0.38 22.60
N LEU A 73 10.38 0.71 21.87
CA LEU A 73 9.75 2.02 22.06
C LEU A 73 8.72 2.26 20.94
N ARG A 74 7.43 2.12 21.27
CA ARG A 74 6.36 2.91 20.63
C ARG A 74 6.65 4.37 20.97
N GLY A 75 7.06 5.17 19.99
CA GLY A 75 7.51 6.54 20.21
C GLY A 75 6.83 7.51 19.24
N LYS A 76 6.03 8.42 19.81
CA LYS A 76 5.55 9.65 19.20
C LYS A 76 6.71 10.45 18.59
N PHE A 77 6.57 10.92 17.35
CA PHE A 77 7.50 11.88 16.77
C PHE A 77 7.20 13.29 17.31
N PRO A 78 8.22 14.12 17.61
CA PRO A 78 8.01 15.44 18.18
C PRO A 78 7.45 16.41 17.12
N ILE A 79 6.28 16.94 17.40
CA ILE A 79 5.69 18.10 16.71
C ILE A 79 6.40 19.33 17.25
N ASN A 80 7.30 19.93 16.49
CA ASN A 80 7.79 21.28 16.78
C ASN A 80 7.72 22.16 15.54
N SER A 81 7.08 23.32 15.73
CA SER A 81 6.97 24.48 14.84
C SER A 81 5.93 24.40 13.72
N CYS A 82 4.66 24.60 14.08
CA CYS A 82 3.71 25.24 13.17
C CYS A 82 3.18 26.52 13.81
N ARG A 83 3.71 27.64 13.30
CA ARG A 83 3.31 29.02 13.62
C ARG A 83 1.79 29.17 13.48
N SER A 84 1.17 29.71 14.53
CA SER A 84 -0.22 30.17 14.52
C SER A 84 -0.47 31.07 13.31
N LYS A 85 -1.22 30.55 12.33
CA LYS A 85 -1.95 31.36 11.36
C LYS A 85 -3.41 30.95 11.45
N THR A 86 -4.21 31.91 11.85
CA THR A 86 -5.66 31.88 12.00
C THR A 86 -6.31 31.31 10.74
N LEU A 87 -6.77 30.06 10.80
CA LEU A 87 -7.41 29.35 9.71
C LEU A 87 -8.90 29.73 9.65
N LYS A 88 -9.20 30.85 8.98
CA LYS A 88 -10.57 31.13 8.53
C LYS A 88 -10.91 30.14 7.40
N LYS A 89 -11.88 29.25 7.67
CA LYS A 89 -12.64 28.44 6.69
C LYS A 89 -11.77 27.67 5.67
N LYS A 90 -10.78 26.90 6.12
CA LYS A 90 -10.15 25.89 5.24
C LYS A 90 -11.00 24.64 5.27
N SER A 91 -11.70 24.41 4.16
CA SER A 91 -12.30 23.14 3.77
C SER A 91 -11.50 21.97 4.33
N ILE A 92 -12.11 21.18 5.21
CA ILE A 92 -11.51 19.97 5.76
C ILE A 92 -11.44 18.97 4.62
N GLN A 93 -10.34 19.00 3.88
CA GLN A 93 -10.20 18.19 2.68
C GLN A 93 -9.33 16.98 3.01
N LEU A 94 -10.00 15.91 3.43
CA LEU A 94 -9.43 14.57 3.49
C LEU A 94 -9.43 14.00 2.08
N LEU A 95 -8.26 13.64 1.53
CA LEU A 95 -8.21 13.03 0.19
C LEU A 95 -7.83 11.57 0.22
N LEU A 96 -8.68 10.76 -0.41
CA LEU A 96 -8.48 9.33 -0.61
C LEU A 96 -7.50 9.05 -1.73
N PHE A 97 -6.44 8.30 -1.43
CA PHE A 97 -5.53 7.83 -2.46
C PHE A 97 -6.08 6.59 -3.18
N LYS A 98 -5.71 6.36 -4.44
CA LYS A 98 -6.20 5.26 -5.30
C LYS A 98 -6.09 3.87 -4.64
N CYS A 99 -5.00 3.65 -3.90
CA CYS A 99 -4.78 2.45 -3.09
C CYS A 99 -5.90 2.21 -2.06
N PHE A 100 -6.37 3.30 -1.46
CA PHE A 100 -7.43 3.36 -0.49
C PHE A 100 -8.78 2.96 -1.12
N LEU A 101 -9.09 3.29 -2.39
CA LEU A 101 -10.38 2.88 -2.98
C LEU A 101 -10.53 1.36 -3.21
N GLN A 102 -9.41 0.67 -3.39
CA GLN A 102 -9.38 -0.78 -3.62
C GLN A 102 -9.16 -1.58 -2.34
N VAL A 103 -8.62 -0.95 -1.27
CA VAL A 103 -8.27 -1.60 0.01
C VAL A 103 -9.04 -1.02 1.21
N ALA A 104 -9.76 0.08 1.05
CA ALA A 104 -10.50 0.70 2.15
C ALA A 104 -11.63 -0.18 2.65
N CYS A 105 -11.70 -0.25 3.97
CA CYS A 105 -12.91 -0.66 4.63
C CYS A 105 -14.08 0.23 4.18
N THR A 106 -15.24 -0.39 4.02
CA THR A 106 -16.52 0.29 3.73
C THR A 106 -16.74 1.49 4.67
N ASN A 107 -16.21 1.42 5.90
CA ASN A 107 -16.32 2.47 6.92
C ASN A 107 -15.62 3.77 6.51
N TRP A 108 -14.38 3.75 6.04
CA TRP A 108 -13.72 4.97 5.57
C TRP A 108 -14.44 5.60 4.38
N LYS A 109 -14.87 4.76 3.42
CA LYS A 109 -15.63 5.26 2.28
C LYS A 109 -16.95 5.93 2.72
N ARG A 110 -17.64 5.37 3.72
CA ARG A 110 -18.83 5.99 4.33
C ARG A 110 -18.51 7.34 4.97
N THR A 111 -17.46 7.40 5.79
CA THR A 111 -17.01 8.63 6.46
C THR A 111 -16.66 9.70 5.43
N LEU A 112 -15.98 9.34 4.34
CA LEU A 112 -15.55 10.31 3.33
C LEU A 112 -16.69 10.77 2.42
N ILE A 113 -17.69 9.93 2.19
CA ILE A 113 -18.95 10.36 1.58
C ILE A 113 -19.66 11.36 2.50
N ALA A 114 -19.77 11.05 3.79
CA ALA A 114 -20.40 11.94 4.77
C ALA A 114 -19.73 13.33 4.81
N LEU A 115 -18.40 13.36 4.81
CA LEU A 115 -17.61 14.61 4.80
C LEU A 115 -17.71 15.42 3.50
N ASN A 116 -18.27 14.83 2.44
CA ASN A 116 -18.54 15.56 1.20
C ASN A 116 -19.93 16.22 1.20
N HIS A 117 -20.69 16.11 2.29
CA HIS A 117 -21.94 16.85 2.54
C HIS A 117 -21.70 18.06 3.46
N ASP A 118 -22.66 18.98 3.50
CA ASP A 118 -22.62 20.15 4.38
C ASP A 118 -22.83 19.79 5.86
N GLU A 119 -22.35 20.65 6.75
CA GLU A 119 -22.57 20.53 8.19
C GLU A 119 -24.04 20.80 8.56
N PRO A 120 -24.63 20.04 9.51
CA PRO A 120 -24.01 18.91 10.23
C PRO A 120 -23.85 17.68 9.32
N TYR A 121 -22.68 17.04 9.39
CA TYR A 121 -22.38 15.88 8.55
C TYR A 121 -23.37 14.73 8.81
N PRO A 122 -23.87 14.05 7.77
CA PRO A 122 -24.76 12.91 7.95
C PRO A 122 -24.02 11.73 8.61
N ASP A 123 -24.75 10.90 9.35
CA ASP A 123 -24.19 9.68 9.95
C ASP A 123 -23.61 8.77 8.83
N PRO A 124 -22.31 8.44 8.86
CA PRO A 124 -21.69 7.54 7.89
C PRO A 124 -22.40 6.18 7.76
N MET A 125 -23.05 5.68 8.82
CA MET A 125 -23.78 4.41 8.77
C MET A 125 -25.07 4.47 7.95
N SER A 126 -25.58 5.67 7.64
CA SER A 126 -26.74 5.85 6.75
C SER A 126 -26.45 5.39 5.30
N PHE A 127 -25.18 5.35 4.88
CA PHE A 127 -24.81 4.94 3.53
C PHE A 127 -24.69 3.41 3.41
N LYS A 128 -25.57 2.81 2.60
CA LYS A 128 -25.58 1.36 2.32
C LYS A 128 -24.31 0.92 1.59
N SER A 129 -23.73 -0.21 2.00
CA SER A 129 -22.44 -0.71 1.51
C SER A 129 -22.35 -0.78 -0.02
N ASN A 130 -23.35 -1.37 -0.68
CA ASN A 130 -23.40 -1.48 -2.15
C ASN A 130 -23.33 -0.13 -2.89
N LEU A 131 -23.79 0.96 -2.27
CA LEU A 131 -23.74 2.31 -2.85
C LEU A 131 -22.38 2.98 -2.62
N VAL A 132 -21.67 2.57 -1.57
CA VAL A 132 -20.40 3.15 -1.14
C VAL A 132 -19.23 2.67 -2.02
N HIS A 133 -19.39 1.51 -2.67
CA HIS A 133 -18.37 0.95 -3.56
C HIS A 133 -18.39 1.48 -5.01
N ARG A 134 -19.28 2.42 -5.35
CA ARG A 134 -19.29 3.04 -6.69
C ARG A 134 -18.11 4.02 -6.83
N PHE A 135 -17.27 3.79 -7.84
CA PHE A 135 -15.99 4.48 -8.06
C PHE A 135 -16.13 5.95 -8.47
N ASP A 136 -17.29 6.35 -8.98
CA ASP A 136 -17.61 7.70 -9.44
C ASP A 136 -17.69 8.74 -8.31
N ARG A 137 -17.76 8.29 -7.05
CA ARG A 137 -17.99 9.18 -5.89
C ARG A 137 -16.74 9.75 -5.25
N PHE A 138 -15.55 9.33 -5.67
CA PHE A 138 -14.30 9.80 -5.07
C PHE A 138 -13.36 10.37 -6.12
N LYS A 139 -12.92 11.61 -5.92
CA LYS A 139 -11.86 12.21 -6.73
C LYS A 139 -10.51 11.69 -6.28
N LEU A 140 -9.71 11.20 -7.22
CA LEU A 140 -8.34 10.77 -7.01
C LEU A 140 -7.41 11.98 -6.84
N LEU A 141 -6.35 11.85 -6.04
CA LEU A 141 -5.31 12.90 -5.92
C LEU A 141 -4.75 13.33 -7.27
N THR A 142 -4.63 12.40 -8.21
CA THR A 142 -4.16 12.67 -9.57
C THR A 142 -5.07 13.60 -10.37
N GLN A 143 -6.34 13.72 -9.99
CA GLN A 143 -7.33 14.59 -10.63
C GLN A 143 -7.27 16.04 -10.10
N PHE A 144 -6.54 16.29 -9.01
CA PHE A 144 -6.33 17.64 -8.49
C PHE A 144 -5.02 18.24 -9.02
N PRO A 145 -4.97 19.55 -9.31
CA PRO A 145 -3.73 20.26 -9.63
C PRO A 145 -2.68 20.12 -8.52
N MET A 146 -1.40 20.02 -8.89
CA MET A 146 -0.28 19.87 -7.93
C MET A 146 -0.26 20.89 -6.77
N PRO A 147 -0.60 22.19 -6.97
CA PRO A 147 -0.63 23.16 -5.88
C PRO A 147 -1.66 22.81 -4.80
N GLU A 148 -2.83 22.33 -5.23
CA GLU A 148 -3.94 22.00 -4.33
C GLU A 148 -3.62 20.79 -3.47
N ARG A 149 -2.90 19.80 -4.02
CA ARG A 149 -2.49 18.56 -3.31
C ARG A 149 -1.71 18.80 -2.01
N LYS A 150 -1.06 19.96 -1.86
CA LYS A 150 -0.30 20.31 -0.65
C LYS A 150 -1.17 20.67 0.55
N HIS A 151 -2.46 20.94 0.34
CA HIS A 151 -3.37 21.39 1.38
C HIS A 151 -4.27 20.27 1.95
N TYR A 152 -4.21 19.08 1.37
CA TYR A 152 -4.96 17.92 1.83
C TYR A 152 -4.17 17.13 2.86
N THR A 153 -4.87 16.63 3.88
CA THR A 153 -4.30 15.60 4.77
C THR A 153 -4.30 14.26 4.02
N LYS A 154 -3.12 13.69 3.83
CA LYS A 154 -2.91 12.42 3.13
C LYS A 154 -2.72 11.33 4.16
N PHE A 155 -3.63 10.36 4.17
CA PHE A 155 -3.55 9.25 5.10
C PHE A 155 -3.62 7.91 4.38
N LEU A 156 -3.10 6.89 5.03
CA LEU A 156 -3.09 5.52 4.56
C LEU A 156 -3.50 4.59 5.70
N PHE A 157 -4.34 3.60 5.40
CA PHE A 157 -4.62 2.48 6.30
C PHE A 157 -4.07 1.22 5.68
N VAL A 158 -3.22 0.53 6.44
CA VAL A 158 -2.55 -0.70 6.05
C VAL A 158 -3.12 -1.87 6.82
N ARG A 159 -2.96 -3.08 6.29
CA ARG A 159 -3.33 -4.34 6.95
C ARG A 159 -2.17 -5.33 6.81
N ASP A 160 -2.01 -6.20 7.80
CA ASP A 160 -1.02 -7.26 7.76
C ASP A 160 -1.14 -8.02 6.42
N PRO A 161 -0.03 -8.21 5.68
CA PRO A 161 -0.08 -8.79 4.34
C PRO A 161 -0.75 -10.17 4.30
N PHE A 162 -0.52 -11.03 5.29
CA PHE A 162 -1.09 -12.39 5.32
C PHE A 162 -2.55 -12.40 5.75
N VAL A 163 -2.91 -11.56 6.73
CA VAL A 163 -4.32 -11.35 7.10
C VAL A 163 -5.12 -10.81 5.90
N ARG A 164 -4.53 -9.89 5.12
CA ARG A 164 -5.15 -9.35 3.91
C ARG A 164 -5.38 -10.42 2.85
N LEU A 165 -4.47 -11.37 2.67
CA LEU A 165 -4.65 -12.50 1.74
C LEU A 165 -5.80 -13.42 2.15
N ILE A 166 -5.94 -13.69 3.45
CA ILE A 166 -7.08 -14.48 3.97
C ILE A 166 -8.40 -13.74 3.67
N SER A 167 -8.44 -12.43 3.92
CA SER A 167 -9.60 -11.61 3.61
C SER A 167 -9.92 -11.61 2.11
N ALA A 168 -8.91 -11.48 1.25
CA ALA A 168 -9.05 -11.52 -0.20
C ALA A 168 -9.57 -12.88 -0.68
N TYR A 169 -9.07 -13.98 -0.12
CA TYR A 169 -9.55 -15.32 -0.44
C TYR A 169 -11.03 -15.51 -0.07
N ARG A 170 -11.44 -15.14 1.14
CA ARG A 170 -12.83 -15.25 1.59
C ARG A 170 -13.79 -14.45 0.72
N ASP A 171 -13.37 -13.25 0.31
CA ASP A 171 -14.21 -12.37 -0.50
C ASP A 171 -14.21 -12.77 -1.98
N LYS A 172 -13.04 -13.01 -2.57
CA LYS A 172 -12.85 -13.14 -4.02
C LYS A 172 -12.75 -14.57 -4.53
N MET A 173 -12.49 -15.54 -3.65
CA MET A 173 -12.36 -16.96 -4.04
C MET A 173 -13.44 -17.85 -3.43
N GLN A 174 -13.99 -17.51 -2.26
CA GLN A 174 -15.14 -18.26 -1.70
C GLN A 174 -16.49 -17.66 -2.13
N LYS A 175 -16.57 -16.34 -2.28
CA LYS A 175 -17.78 -15.60 -2.67
C LYS A 175 -17.63 -14.92 -4.04
N TYR A 176 -16.90 -15.57 -4.95
CA TYR A 176 -16.60 -15.03 -6.27
C TYR A 176 -17.87 -14.67 -7.06
N ASP A 177 -17.75 -13.62 -7.86
CA ASP A 177 -18.67 -13.28 -8.94
C ASP A 177 -18.15 -13.84 -10.27
N GLN A 178 -18.80 -13.48 -11.38
CA GLN A 178 -18.41 -13.92 -12.71
C GLN A 178 -16.99 -13.43 -13.09
N TYR A 179 -16.63 -12.19 -12.76
CA TYR A 179 -15.30 -11.63 -13.07
C TYR A 179 -14.21 -12.44 -12.37
N PHE A 180 -14.37 -12.70 -11.07
CA PHE A 180 -13.39 -13.50 -10.33
C PHE A 180 -13.39 -14.97 -10.76
N TYR A 181 -14.53 -15.50 -11.19
CA TYR A 181 -14.61 -16.86 -11.73
C TYR A 181 -13.76 -17.03 -12.99
N ASP A 182 -14.02 -16.18 -13.98
CA ASP A 182 -13.41 -16.27 -15.31
C ASP A 182 -11.92 -15.95 -15.28
N GLY A 183 -11.52 -14.93 -14.52
CA GLY A 183 -10.14 -14.47 -14.45
C GLY A 183 -9.23 -15.28 -13.53
N TYR A 184 -9.77 -15.83 -12.43
CA TYR A 184 -8.93 -16.37 -11.36
C TYR A 184 -9.36 -17.77 -10.91
N VAL A 185 -10.59 -17.96 -10.41
CA VAL A 185 -11.03 -19.25 -9.83
C VAL A 185 -10.83 -20.38 -10.83
N ARG A 186 -11.29 -20.21 -12.08
CA ARG A 186 -11.16 -21.23 -13.12
C ARG A 186 -9.70 -21.51 -13.46
N VAL A 187 -8.87 -20.48 -13.58
CA VAL A 187 -7.44 -20.59 -13.87
C VAL A 187 -6.70 -21.32 -12.74
N ILE A 188 -6.98 -20.96 -11.49
CA ILE A 188 -6.38 -21.58 -10.31
C ILE A 188 -6.74 -23.07 -10.26
N LEU A 189 -8.02 -23.39 -10.44
CA LEU A 189 -8.49 -24.78 -10.44
C LEU A 189 -7.86 -25.59 -11.58
N GLN A 190 -7.82 -25.06 -12.80
CA GLN A 190 -7.21 -25.76 -13.95
C GLN A 190 -5.72 -26.06 -13.76
N ARG A 191 -5.02 -25.22 -13.02
CA ARG A 191 -3.55 -25.21 -13.01
C ARG A 191 -2.96 -25.86 -11.78
N PHE A 192 -3.66 -25.77 -10.65
CA PHE A 192 -3.20 -26.25 -9.34
C PHE A 192 -4.07 -27.37 -8.79
N THR A 193 -5.04 -27.86 -9.57
CA THR A 193 -5.83 -29.06 -9.24
C THR A 193 -5.90 -29.98 -10.46
N ASN A 194 -6.41 -31.20 -10.27
CA ASN A 194 -6.61 -32.16 -11.36
C ASN A 194 -7.87 -31.89 -12.22
N GLN A 195 -8.51 -30.74 -12.06
CA GLN A 195 -9.75 -30.40 -12.75
C GLN A 195 -9.49 -29.72 -14.11
N ARG A 196 -9.57 -30.49 -15.21
CA ARG A 196 -9.34 -29.96 -16.58
C ARG A 196 -10.61 -29.43 -17.25
N ASN A 197 -11.73 -30.12 -17.07
CA ASN A 197 -13.01 -29.80 -17.74
C ASN A 197 -13.93 -28.96 -16.85
N LEU A 198 -13.53 -27.71 -16.60
CA LEU A 198 -14.35 -26.76 -15.85
C LEU A 198 -15.38 -26.09 -16.77
N THR A 199 -16.59 -25.87 -16.25
CA THR A 199 -17.62 -25.12 -16.97
C THR A 199 -17.19 -23.67 -17.15
N VAL A 200 -17.56 -23.05 -18.27
CA VAL A 200 -17.41 -21.60 -18.46
C VAL A 200 -18.54 -20.81 -17.78
N ASN A 201 -19.63 -21.48 -17.41
CA ASN A 201 -20.78 -20.82 -16.80
C ASN A 201 -20.59 -20.70 -15.28
N TYR A 202 -20.32 -19.47 -14.84
CA TYR A 202 -20.21 -19.09 -13.42
C TYR A 202 -21.35 -19.62 -12.55
N ASN A 203 -22.62 -19.51 -12.98
CA ASN A 203 -23.75 -19.94 -12.17
C ASN A 203 -23.77 -21.46 -11.97
N VAL A 204 -23.36 -22.23 -12.99
CA VAL A 204 -23.21 -23.68 -12.88
C VAL A 204 -22.05 -24.03 -11.95
N ALA A 205 -20.92 -23.33 -12.08
CA ALA A 205 -19.77 -23.54 -11.21
C ALA A 205 -20.08 -23.27 -9.73
N ARG A 206 -20.79 -22.17 -9.46
CA ARG A 206 -21.23 -21.78 -8.12
C ARG A 206 -22.19 -22.81 -7.52
N LYS A 207 -23.18 -23.28 -8.30
CA LYS A 207 -24.11 -24.35 -7.88
C LYS A 207 -23.38 -25.65 -7.56
N LYS A 208 -22.30 -25.96 -8.28
CA LYS A 208 -21.44 -27.13 -8.04
C LYS A 208 -20.45 -26.93 -6.88
N GLY A 209 -20.41 -25.75 -6.26
CA GLY A 209 -19.47 -25.45 -5.17
C GLY A 209 -18.00 -25.41 -5.61
N LEU A 210 -17.72 -25.19 -6.89
CA LEU A 210 -16.34 -25.14 -7.39
C LEU A 210 -15.60 -23.96 -6.78
N ARG A 211 -14.56 -24.22 -5.99
CA ARG A 211 -13.71 -23.19 -5.41
C ARG A 211 -12.31 -23.74 -5.14
N PRO A 212 -11.23 -22.97 -5.41
CA PRO A 212 -9.89 -23.37 -5.03
C PRO A 212 -9.78 -23.40 -3.51
N SER A 213 -8.92 -24.28 -2.98
CA SER A 213 -8.50 -24.20 -1.58
C SER A 213 -7.68 -22.93 -1.33
N PHE A 214 -7.49 -22.57 -0.06
CA PHE A 214 -6.58 -21.47 0.29
C PHE A 214 -5.16 -21.75 -0.20
N TYR A 215 -4.68 -22.99 -0.07
CA TYR A 215 -3.37 -23.36 -0.59
C TYR A 215 -3.28 -23.21 -2.12
N ASN A 216 -4.30 -23.62 -2.90
CA ASN A 216 -4.27 -23.38 -4.35
C ASN A 216 -4.20 -21.88 -4.70
N PHE A 217 -4.85 -21.03 -3.91
CA PHE A 217 -4.72 -19.58 -4.04
C PHE A 217 -3.30 -19.08 -3.73
N ILE A 218 -2.65 -19.60 -2.70
CA ILE A 218 -1.24 -19.29 -2.41
C ILE A 218 -0.32 -19.78 -3.53
N GLN A 219 -0.51 -21.00 -4.05
CA GLN A 219 0.24 -21.53 -5.19
C GLN A 219 0.13 -20.60 -6.40
N TYR A 220 -1.07 -20.08 -6.66
CA TYR A 220 -1.29 -19.08 -7.70
C TYR A 220 -0.50 -17.79 -7.47
N ILE A 221 -0.36 -17.32 -6.23
CA ILE A 221 0.42 -16.10 -5.95
C ILE A 221 1.92 -16.36 -6.10
N VAL A 222 2.42 -17.48 -5.61
CA VAL A 222 3.87 -17.77 -5.59
C VAL A 222 4.42 -18.33 -6.90
N ASP A 223 3.56 -18.70 -7.86
CA ASP A 223 3.98 -19.22 -9.15
C ASP A 223 4.56 -18.10 -10.04
N PRO A 224 5.82 -18.20 -10.51
CA PRO A 224 6.42 -17.17 -11.38
C PRO A 224 5.63 -16.92 -12.67
N ARG A 225 4.88 -17.91 -13.16
CA ARG A 225 4.15 -17.82 -14.43
C ARG A 225 2.91 -16.93 -14.32
N THR A 226 2.33 -16.81 -13.12
CA THR A 226 1.16 -15.96 -12.84
C THR A 226 1.58 -14.55 -12.39
N GLN A 227 2.85 -14.35 -12.05
CA GLN A 227 3.46 -13.06 -11.72
C GLN A 227 3.86 -12.22 -12.95
N THR A 228 3.51 -12.67 -14.15
CA THR A 228 3.83 -12.00 -15.42
C THR A 228 3.05 -10.70 -15.63
N TYR A 229 1.94 -10.52 -14.91
CA TYR A 229 1.09 -9.33 -14.94
C TYR A 229 0.92 -8.75 -13.54
N ALA A 230 0.45 -7.50 -13.48
CA ALA A 230 0.10 -6.88 -12.20
C ALA A 230 -0.98 -7.71 -11.50
N PHE A 231 -0.76 -8.02 -10.23
CA PHE A 231 -1.75 -8.70 -9.41
C PHE A 231 -3.03 -7.89 -9.26
N GLU A 232 -4.13 -8.62 -9.09
CA GLU A 232 -5.40 -8.04 -8.71
C GLU A 232 -5.22 -7.27 -7.39
N PRO A 233 -5.81 -6.05 -7.27
CA PRO A 233 -5.59 -5.17 -6.13
C PRO A 233 -5.77 -5.77 -4.73
N HIS A 234 -6.67 -6.73 -4.52
CA HIS A 234 -6.93 -7.30 -3.21
C HIS A 234 -5.76 -8.15 -2.69
N TRP A 235 -4.93 -8.70 -3.58
CA TRP A 235 -3.70 -9.42 -3.22
C TRP A 235 -2.42 -8.82 -3.82
N SER A 236 -2.49 -7.67 -4.49
CA SER A 236 -1.28 -6.93 -4.91
C SER A 236 -0.56 -6.30 -3.72
N GLN A 237 0.76 -6.10 -3.79
CA GLN A 237 1.52 -5.48 -2.69
C GLN A 237 1.07 -4.04 -2.45
N MET A 238 0.89 -3.68 -1.19
CA MET A 238 0.33 -2.38 -0.81
C MET A 238 1.33 -1.25 -1.07
N TYR A 239 2.64 -1.48 -0.91
CA TYR A 239 3.67 -0.51 -1.29
C TYR A 239 3.63 -0.18 -2.78
N ARG A 240 3.23 -1.14 -3.63
CA ARG A 240 3.08 -0.91 -5.08
C ARG A 240 1.81 -0.15 -5.42
N LEU A 241 0.71 -0.41 -4.70
CA LEU A 241 -0.55 0.29 -4.92
C LEU A 241 -0.53 1.72 -4.35
N CYS A 242 0.12 1.90 -3.20
CA CYS A 242 0.09 3.12 -2.41
C CYS A 242 1.31 4.03 -2.65
N HIS A 243 2.42 3.51 -3.17
CA HIS A 243 3.65 4.28 -3.40
C HIS A 243 4.11 5.15 -2.21
N PRO A 244 4.28 4.58 -0.99
CA PRO A 244 4.69 5.34 0.20
C PRO A 244 6.08 5.99 0.07
N CYS A 245 6.89 5.57 -0.91
CA CYS A 245 8.18 6.21 -1.22
C CYS A 245 8.04 7.49 -2.06
N LEU A 246 6.91 7.69 -2.73
CA LEU A 246 6.64 8.86 -3.58
C LEU A 246 5.66 9.84 -2.92
N ILE A 247 4.91 9.39 -1.93
CA ILE A 247 3.86 10.14 -1.27
C ILE A 247 4.22 10.32 0.20
N GLU A 248 4.37 11.56 0.60
CA GLU A 248 4.47 11.94 2.00
C GLU A 248 3.07 11.87 2.62
N TYR A 249 2.80 10.75 3.29
CA TYR A 249 1.61 10.54 4.10
C TYR A 249 1.77 11.23 5.46
N ASP A 250 0.75 11.99 5.86
CA ASP A 250 0.66 12.65 7.16
C ASP A 250 0.26 11.66 8.27
N PHE A 251 -0.44 10.58 7.90
CA PHE A 251 -0.88 9.54 8.82
C PHE A 251 -0.85 8.15 8.17
N VAL A 252 -0.34 7.15 8.89
CA VAL A 252 -0.43 5.74 8.51
C VAL A 252 -1.04 4.97 9.69
N GLY A 253 -2.26 4.51 9.53
CA GLY A 253 -2.97 3.68 10.51
C GLY A 253 -3.02 2.22 10.10
N HIS A 254 -3.36 1.36 11.03
CA HIS A 254 -3.42 -0.09 10.86
C HIS A 254 -4.87 -0.56 10.99
N GLN A 255 -5.25 -1.47 10.11
CA GLN A 255 -6.59 -2.06 10.10
C GLN A 255 -6.83 -2.87 11.38
N GLU A 256 -5.77 -3.42 11.97
CA GLU A 256 -5.79 -4.12 13.26
C GLU A 256 -6.19 -3.20 14.44
N SER A 257 -5.90 -1.90 14.35
CA SER A 257 -6.27 -0.84 15.31
C SER A 257 -7.17 0.21 14.66
N LEU A 258 -8.06 -0.24 13.76
CA LEU A 258 -8.83 0.65 12.89
C LEU A 258 -9.61 1.72 13.68
N GLN A 259 -10.24 1.34 14.79
CA GLN A 259 -11.12 2.24 15.53
C GLN A 259 -10.32 3.33 16.24
N GLU A 260 -9.22 2.95 16.88
CA GLU A 260 -8.30 3.83 17.57
C GLU A 260 -7.60 4.77 16.59
N ASP A 261 -7.03 4.22 15.51
CA ASP A 261 -6.30 4.99 14.51
C ASP A 261 -7.23 5.93 13.73
N ALA A 262 -8.48 5.53 13.46
CA ALA A 262 -9.46 6.41 12.87
C ALA A 262 -9.82 7.58 13.79
N GLN A 263 -9.97 7.31 15.09
CA GLN A 263 -10.24 8.36 16.07
C GLN A 263 -9.07 9.35 16.17
N GLU A 264 -7.83 8.86 16.19
CA GLU A 264 -6.64 9.73 16.21
C GLU A 264 -6.50 10.56 14.93
N LEU A 265 -6.81 9.98 13.77
CA LEU A 265 -6.85 10.74 12.52
C LEU A 265 -7.93 11.82 12.54
N LEU A 266 -9.15 11.52 13.04
CA LEU A 266 -10.22 12.51 13.15
C LEU A 266 -9.83 13.66 14.10
N LYS A 267 -9.16 13.38 15.21
CA LYS A 267 -8.58 14.40 16.10
C LYS A 267 -7.54 15.26 15.40
N MET A 268 -6.65 14.65 14.61
CA MET A 268 -5.60 15.37 13.86
C MET A 268 -6.20 16.42 12.90
N VAL A 269 -7.35 16.11 12.29
CA VAL A 269 -8.06 16.99 11.37
C VAL A 269 -9.18 17.80 12.00
N LYS A 270 -9.33 17.75 13.33
CA LYS A 270 -10.33 18.49 14.12
C LYS A 270 -11.78 18.16 13.78
N LEU A 271 -12.06 16.88 13.54
CA LEU A 271 -13.38 16.34 13.23
C LEU A 271 -13.93 15.39 14.30
N GLU A 272 -13.21 15.19 15.41
CA GLU A 272 -13.53 14.22 16.45
C GLU A 272 -14.90 14.44 17.12
N ASN A 273 -15.40 15.68 17.09
CA ASN A 273 -16.70 16.05 17.66
C ASN A 273 -17.81 16.15 16.59
N ASP A 274 -17.46 16.21 15.31
CA ASP A 274 -18.39 16.49 14.22
C ASP A 274 -18.83 15.23 13.48
N ILE A 275 -18.00 14.18 13.49
CA ILE A 275 -18.29 12.92 12.82
C ILE A 275 -17.79 11.73 13.65
N LYS A 276 -18.64 10.70 13.76
CA LYS A 276 -18.27 9.44 14.40
C LYS A 276 -17.84 8.43 13.35
N PHE A 277 -16.65 7.84 13.53
CA PHE A 277 -16.21 6.75 12.66
C PHE A 277 -17.09 5.50 12.90
N PRO A 278 -17.58 4.83 11.83
CA PRO A 278 -18.37 3.62 11.98
C PRO A 278 -17.65 2.50 12.73
N PRO A 279 -18.35 1.74 13.59
CA PRO A 279 -17.75 0.62 14.29
C PRO A 279 -17.23 -0.43 13.30
N SER A 280 -16.07 -1.02 13.61
CA SER A 280 -15.58 -2.19 12.88
C SER A 280 -16.53 -3.37 13.07
N SER A 281 -16.78 -4.14 12.01
CA SER A 281 -17.53 -5.40 12.16
C SER A 281 -16.69 -6.42 12.94
N GLU A 282 -17.36 -7.25 13.75
CA GLU A 282 -16.74 -8.30 14.59
C GLU A 282 -15.97 -9.38 13.80
N ASN A 283 -16.11 -9.40 12.47
CA ASN A 283 -15.49 -10.40 11.58
C ASN A 283 -14.05 -10.07 11.15
N MET A 284 -13.30 -9.35 11.97
CA MET A 284 -11.88 -9.13 11.71
C MET A 284 -11.15 -10.46 11.92
N THR A 285 -10.54 -10.98 10.86
CA THR A 285 -9.64 -12.15 10.93
C THR A 285 -8.62 -11.90 12.03
N SER A 286 -8.74 -12.60 13.15
CA SER A 286 -7.81 -12.48 14.27
C SER A 286 -6.44 -13.05 13.88
N PRO A 287 -5.35 -12.58 14.49
CA PRO A 287 -4.03 -13.19 14.33
C PRO A 287 -4.03 -14.70 14.60
N ASP A 288 -4.79 -15.16 15.59
CA ASP A 288 -4.91 -16.58 15.94
C ASP A 288 -5.45 -17.42 14.77
N SER A 289 -6.36 -16.85 13.97
CA SER A 289 -6.87 -17.54 12.78
C SER A 289 -5.83 -17.66 11.66
N VAL A 290 -4.81 -16.79 11.62
CA VAL A 290 -3.81 -16.80 10.53
C VAL A 290 -3.04 -18.12 10.51
N MET A 291 -2.64 -18.62 11.68
CA MET A 291 -1.93 -19.90 11.77
C MET A 291 -2.77 -21.03 11.17
N ASP A 292 -4.05 -21.11 11.51
CA ASP A 292 -4.98 -22.14 11.00
C ASP A 292 -5.09 -22.14 9.47
N TRP A 293 -5.17 -20.96 8.86
CA TRP A 293 -5.19 -20.86 7.40
C TRP A 293 -3.89 -21.37 6.76
N PHE A 294 -2.75 -21.05 7.37
CA PHE A 294 -1.44 -21.36 6.84
C PHE A 294 -0.90 -22.75 7.21
N GLN A 295 -1.55 -23.49 8.12
CA GLN A 295 -1.21 -24.89 8.43
C GLN A 295 -1.17 -25.78 7.19
N SER A 296 -2.10 -25.57 6.25
CA SER A 296 -2.17 -26.33 4.99
C SER A 296 -1.12 -25.94 3.94
N VAL A 297 -0.35 -24.87 4.19
CA VAL A 297 0.61 -24.32 3.23
C VAL A 297 2.02 -24.81 3.57
N PRO A 298 2.74 -25.47 2.64
CA PRO A 298 4.11 -25.91 2.88
C PRO A 298 5.04 -24.74 3.20
N LEU A 299 6.03 -24.99 4.06
CA LEU A 299 6.97 -23.96 4.52
C LEU A 299 7.70 -23.25 3.37
N GLN A 300 8.06 -23.98 2.32
CA GLN A 300 8.72 -23.42 1.14
C GLN A 300 7.85 -22.34 0.47
N ASP A 301 6.55 -22.59 0.35
CA ASP A 301 5.62 -21.64 -0.27
C ASP A 301 5.28 -20.48 0.67
N ARG A 302 5.24 -20.70 1.99
CA ARG A 302 5.17 -19.62 2.98
C ARG A 302 6.37 -18.67 2.88
N ARG A 303 7.59 -19.21 2.72
CA ARG A 303 8.82 -18.43 2.52
C ARG A 303 8.82 -17.65 1.20
N LYS A 304 8.39 -18.27 0.09
CA LYS A 304 8.20 -17.56 -1.20
C LYS A 304 7.17 -16.45 -1.08
N LEU A 305 6.06 -16.72 -0.42
CA LEU A 305 4.99 -15.75 -0.20
C LEU A 305 5.49 -14.56 0.63
N TYR A 306 6.22 -14.80 1.73
CA TYR A 306 6.84 -13.72 2.49
C TYR A 306 7.74 -12.87 1.62
N LYS A 307 8.56 -13.48 0.75
CA LYS A 307 9.46 -12.73 -0.14
C LYS A 307 8.71 -11.80 -1.10
N ILE A 308 7.50 -12.16 -1.52
CA ILE A 308 6.63 -11.35 -2.39
C ILE A 308 6.08 -10.11 -1.67
N TYR A 309 5.86 -10.18 -0.36
CA TYR A 309 5.29 -9.11 0.48
C TYR A 309 6.30 -8.50 1.47
N GLU A 310 7.58 -8.82 1.36
CA GLU A 310 8.60 -8.44 2.34
C GLU A 310 8.66 -6.92 2.53
N GLU A 311 8.55 -6.14 1.46
CA GLU A 311 8.53 -4.68 1.57
C GLU A 311 7.27 -4.15 2.25
N ASP A 312 6.11 -4.80 2.11
CA ASP A 312 4.91 -4.42 2.87
C ASP A 312 5.15 -4.62 4.37
N PHE A 313 5.75 -5.75 4.77
CA PHE A 313 6.08 -6.00 6.18
C PHE A 313 7.03 -4.93 6.72
N GLN A 314 8.12 -4.64 6.00
CA GLN A 314 9.15 -3.71 6.44
C GLN A 314 8.70 -2.25 6.46
N LEU A 315 8.05 -1.78 5.39
CA LEU A 315 7.66 -0.36 5.25
C LEU A 315 6.56 0.04 6.21
N PHE A 316 5.66 -0.89 6.54
CA PHE A 316 4.49 -0.61 7.37
C PHE A 316 4.62 -1.12 8.82
N GLY A 317 5.82 -1.55 9.22
CA GLY A 317 6.13 -1.87 10.61
C GLY A 317 5.51 -3.17 11.11
N TYR A 318 5.17 -4.11 10.23
CA TYR A 318 4.70 -5.44 10.63
C TYR A 318 5.89 -6.34 10.99
N ARG A 319 5.74 -7.13 12.06
CA ARG A 319 6.74 -8.13 12.44
C ARG A 319 6.80 -9.23 11.39
N ARG A 320 8.00 -9.71 11.06
CA ARG A 320 8.16 -10.95 10.28
C ARG A 320 7.49 -12.12 11.04
N PRO A 321 6.57 -12.89 10.43
CA PRO A 321 5.86 -13.97 11.10
C PRO A 321 6.75 -15.22 11.21
N THR A 322 7.68 -15.21 12.18
CA THR A 322 8.65 -16.29 12.42
C THR A 322 7.97 -17.64 12.61
N GLU A 323 6.84 -17.65 13.31
CA GLU A 323 6.00 -18.82 13.57
C GLU A 323 5.44 -19.49 12.30
N LEU A 324 5.39 -18.76 11.18
CA LEU A 324 4.99 -19.30 9.88
C LEU A 324 6.17 -19.61 8.96
N LEU A 325 7.36 -19.10 9.24
CA LEU A 325 8.47 -19.06 8.28
C LEU A 325 9.72 -19.82 8.75
N ASP A 326 9.81 -20.10 10.03
CA ASP A 326 10.92 -20.78 10.67
C ASP A 326 10.46 -22.22 11.04
N ASP A 327 11.43 -23.14 11.08
CA ASP A 327 11.22 -24.57 11.33
C ASP A 327 11.05 -24.88 12.82
#